data_AF-A0A6J4FQ96-F1
#
_entry.id   AF-A0A6J4FQ96-F1
#
_cell.length_a   1.000
_cell.length_b   1.000
_cell.length_c   1.000
_cell.angle_alpha   90.00
_cell.angle_beta   90.00
_cell.angle_gamma   90.00
#
_symmetry.space_group_name_H-M   'P 1'
#
loop_
_entity.id
_entity.type
_entity.pdbx_description
1 polymer ?
#
loop_
_entity_poly.entity_id
_entity_poly.type
_entity_poly.pdbx_seq_one_letter_code
_entity_poly.pdbx_strand_id
1 'polypeptide(L)'
;MKELADQGISRRGKKLDKGGLYKMLANPLYIGKAVHKGVAYDGEHEAIIDQALWDKVRSVMEVMDTLSGTSPPARASHSSSVGSRTGSFCIRLIQRA
;
A
#
# COMPACT_ATOMS: atom_id res chain seq x y z
N MET A 1 16.47 -10.39 0.21
CA MET A 1 15.93 -11.77 0.15
C MET A 1 16.73 -12.76 0.97
N LYS A 2 18.07 -12.67 1.00
CA LYS A 2 18.96 -13.54 1.79
C LYS A 2 18.54 -13.62 3.26
N GLU A 3 18.53 -12.48 3.96
CA GLU A 3 18.17 -12.40 5.38
C GLU A 3 16.76 -12.92 5.70
N LEU A 4 15.76 -12.61 4.87
CA LEU A 4 14.38 -13.09 5.04
C LEU A 4 14.28 -14.62 4.92
N ALA A 5 15.12 -15.22 4.07
CA ALA A 5 15.19 -16.67 3.90
C ALA A 5 15.89 -17.35 5.09
N ASP A 6 16.96 -16.74 5.60
CA ASP A 6 17.66 -17.19 6.82
C ASP A 6 16.74 -17.17 8.05
N GLN A 7 15.87 -16.16 8.16
CA GLN A 7 14.87 -16.06 9.22
C GLN A 7 13.64 -16.98 9.03
N GLY A 8 13.57 -17.74 7.95
CA GLY A 8 12.45 -18.66 7.67
C GLY A 8 11.11 -17.95 7.40
N ILE A 9 11.12 -16.65 7.08
CA ILE A 9 9.90 -15.86 6.88
C ILE A 9 9.25 -16.27 5.56
N SER A 10 8.06 -16.85 5.65
CA SER A 10 7.27 -17.31 4.50
C SER A 10 5.87 -16.72 4.52
N ARG A 11 5.34 -16.43 3.32
CA ARG A 11 3.96 -15.97 3.16
C ARG A 11 3.13 -17.16 2.67
N ARG A 12 2.28 -17.71 3.54
CA ARG A 12 1.40 -18.87 3.24
C ARG A 12 2.18 -20.08 2.71
N GLY A 13 3.29 -20.43 3.36
CA GLY A 13 4.14 -21.56 2.99
C GLY A 13 5.00 -21.36 1.75
N LYS A 14 4.89 -20.21 1.06
CA LYS A 14 5.81 -19.85 -0.04
C LYS A 14 6.90 -18.91 0.47
N LYS A 15 8.13 -19.15 0.02
CA LYS A 15 9.24 -18.21 0.22
C LYS A 15 8.82 -16.87 -0.35
N LEU A 16 9.06 -15.80 0.41
CA LEU A 16 8.86 -14.45 -0.09
C LEU A 16 9.73 -14.30 -1.35
N ASP A 17 9.18 -13.76 -2.42
CA ASP A 17 9.91 -13.38 -3.61
C ASP A 17 10.10 -11.85 -3.66
N LYS A 18 10.94 -11.38 -4.59
CA LYS A 18 11.18 -9.95 -4.77
C LYS A 18 9.86 -9.21 -5.03
N GLY A 19 9.06 -9.65 -5.99
CA GLY A 19 7.80 -9.00 -6.36
C GLY A 19 6.75 -9.03 -5.24
N GLY A 20 6.71 -10.12 -4.46
CA GLY A 20 5.90 -10.24 -3.26
C GLY A 20 6.23 -9.17 -2.21
N LEU A 21 7.53 -8.88 -2.02
CA LEU A 21 7.98 -7.82 -1.13
C LEU A 21 7.60 -6.42 -1.66
N TYR A 22 7.80 -6.13 -2.95
CA TYR A 22 7.38 -4.84 -3.52
C TYR A 22 5.88 -4.60 -3.36
N LYS A 23 5.05 -5.63 -3.58
CA LYS A 23 3.60 -5.54 -3.39
C LYS A 23 3.20 -5.26 -1.95
N MET A 24 3.95 -5.79 -0.98
CA MET A 24 3.74 -5.46 0.43
C MET A 24 4.12 -4.01 0.70
N LEU A 25 5.34 -3.60 0.35
CA LEU A 25 5.82 -2.24 0.59
C LEU A 25 5.07 -1.15 -0.18
N ALA A 26 4.33 -1.49 -1.23
CA ALA A 26 3.47 -0.55 -1.97
C ALA A 26 2.03 -0.44 -1.39
N ASN A 27 1.68 -1.22 -0.38
CA ASN A 27 0.32 -1.28 0.16
C ASN A 27 0.02 -0.14 1.16
N PRO A 28 -0.87 0.82 0.82
CA PRO A 28 -1.21 1.95 1.70
C PRO A 28 -1.97 1.56 2.97
N LEU A 29 -2.34 0.29 3.13
CA LEU A 29 -2.85 -0.26 4.40
C LEU A 29 -1.84 -0.13 5.56
N TYR A 30 -0.56 0.15 5.32
CA TYR A 30 0.38 0.38 6.42
C TYR A 30 0.28 1.79 7.02
N ILE A 31 -0.25 2.76 6.28
CA ILE A 31 -0.40 4.16 6.70
C ILE A 31 -1.83 4.53 7.10
N GLY A 32 -2.67 3.54 7.44
CA GLY A 32 -4.07 3.82 7.80
C GLY A 32 -5.02 3.92 6.62
N LYS A 33 -4.61 3.63 5.38
CA LYS A 33 -5.46 3.85 4.19
C LYS A 33 -5.90 2.55 3.53
N ALA A 34 -7.16 2.46 3.16
CA ALA A 34 -7.71 1.33 2.41
C ALA A 34 -8.00 1.72 0.96
N VAL A 35 -7.53 0.91 0.00
CA VAL A 35 -7.81 1.12 -1.43
C VAL A 35 -8.92 0.17 -1.89
N HIS A 36 -9.98 0.73 -2.45
CA HIS A 36 -11.05 -0.04 -3.10
C HIS A 36 -11.34 0.54 -4.48
N LYS A 37 -11.40 -0.32 -5.52
CA LYS A 37 -11.65 0.06 -6.93
C LYS A 37 -10.78 1.24 -7.40
N GLY A 38 -9.56 1.32 -6.90
CA GLY A 38 -8.61 2.37 -7.24
C GLY A 38 -8.78 3.69 -6.46
N VAL A 39 -9.78 3.83 -5.60
CA VAL A 39 -9.91 4.99 -4.73
C VAL A 39 -9.31 4.66 -3.36
N ALA A 40 -8.49 5.57 -2.84
CA ALA A 40 -7.92 5.46 -1.50
C ALA A 40 -8.83 6.19 -0.50
N TYR A 41 -9.15 5.52 0.59
CA TYR A 41 -10.00 6.01 1.67
C TYR A 41 -9.24 5.91 2.99
N ASP A 42 -9.57 6.77 3.94
CA ASP A 42 -9.04 6.67 5.29
C ASP A 42 -9.69 5.46 5.97
N GLY A 43 -8.85 4.52 6.38
CA GLY A 43 -9.22 3.32 7.11
C GLY A 43 -9.38 3.61 8.59
N GLU A 44 -10.10 2.73 9.28
CA GLU A 44 -10.32 2.83 10.73
C GLU A 44 -9.19 2.21 11.56
N HIS A 45 -8.20 1.59 10.91
CA HIS A 45 -7.06 1.03 11.60
C HIS A 45 -5.99 2.09 11.80
N GLU A 46 -5.33 2.03 12.95
CA GLU A 46 -4.17 2.87 13.22
C GLU A 46 -3.06 2.60 12.19
N ALA A 47 -2.33 3.65 11.83
CA ALA A 47 -1.17 3.51 10.98
C ALA A 47 -0.10 2.70 11.72
N ILE A 48 0.36 1.61 11.10
CA ILE A 48 1.45 0.79 11.64
C ILE A 48 2.78 1.53 11.42
N ILE A 49 2.86 2.33 10.35
CA ILE A 49 4.06 3.04 9.92
C ILE A 49 3.73 4.52 9.75
N ASP A 50 4.67 5.38 10.16
CA ASP A 50 4.56 6.83 9.97
C ASP A 50 4.59 7.23 8.50
N GLN A 51 3.86 8.30 8.16
CA GLN A 51 3.75 8.81 6.79
C GLN A 51 5.12 9.22 6.23
N ALA A 52 5.97 9.87 7.03
CA ALA A 52 7.28 10.31 6.57
C ALA A 52 8.22 9.12 6.27
N LEU A 53 8.07 8.01 6.99
CA LEU A 53 8.83 6.78 6.68
C LEU A 53 8.31 6.14 5.39
N TRP A 54 6.99 6.11 5.23
CA TRP A 54 6.35 5.59 4.03
C TRP A 54 6.80 6.32 2.75
N ASP A 55 6.84 7.66 2.80
CA ASP A 55 7.22 8.48 1.64
C ASP A 55 8.67 8.26 1.23
N LYS A 56 9.58 8.04 2.20
CA LYS A 56 10.98 7.67 1.91
C LYS A 56 11.08 6.34 1.17
N VAL A 57 10.34 5.32 1.63
CA VAL A 57 10.32 4.00 0.97
C VAL A 57 9.76 4.12 -0.45
N ARG A 58 8.67 4.87 -0.64
CA ARG A 58 8.07 5.12 -1.96
C ARG A 58 9.04 5.80 -2.92
N SER A 59 9.78 6.80 -2.46
CA SER A 59 10.80 7.48 -3.26
C SER A 59 11.88 6.51 -3.77
N VAL A 60 12.39 5.63 -2.90
CA VAL A 60 13.38 4.62 -3.30
C VAL A 60 12.79 3.62 -4.30
N MET A 61 11.54 3.21 -4.11
CA MET A 61 10.86 2.29 -5.03
C MET A 61 10.60 2.90 -6.40
N GLU A 62 10.24 4.18 -6.48
CA GLU A 62 10.01 4.90 -7.74
C GLU A 62 11.31 5.04 -8.56
N VAL A 63 12.42 5.35 -7.90
CA VAL A 63 13.74 5.37 -8.54
C VAL A 63 14.10 3.98 -9.10
N MET A 64 13.74 2.92 -8.40
CA MET A 64 14.02 1.57 -8.88
C MET A 64 13.12 1.12 -10.03
N ASP A 65 11.84 1.48 -10.00
CA ASP A 65 10.86 1.15 -11.04
C ASP A 65 11.21 1.82 -12.37
N THR A 66 11.58 3.10 -12.32
CA THR A 66 12.05 3.88 -13.47
C THR A 66 13.29 3.30 -14.15
N LEU A 67 14.19 2.67 -13.38
CA LEU A 67 15.37 1.99 -13.91
C LEU A 67 15.05 0.60 -14.52
N SER A 68 13.92 -0.01 -14.15
CA SER A 68 13.52 -1.35 -14.61
C SER A 68 12.63 -1.37 -15.85
N GLY A 69 12.29 -0.21 -16.42
CA GLY A 69 11.61 -0.08 -17.71
C GLY A 69 10.12 -0.46 -17.72
N THR A 70 9.52 -0.78 -16.58
CA THR A 70 8.08 -1.06 -16.43
C THR A 70 7.35 0.15 -15.86
N SER A 71 7.25 1.26 -16.60
CA SER A 71 6.44 2.39 -16.10
C SER A 71 4.96 1.97 -15.96
N PRO A 72 4.36 2.05 -14.77
CA PRO A 72 2.91 1.94 -14.64
C PRO A 72 2.24 3.13 -15.36
N PRO A 73 1.07 2.93 -16.00
CA PRO A 73 0.40 4.02 -16.69
C PRO A 73 0.10 5.16 -15.72
N ALA A 74 0.32 6.40 -16.17
CA ALA A 74 0.08 7.61 -15.40
C ALA A 74 -1.30 7.56 -14.72
N ARG A 75 -1.29 7.41 -13.39
CA ARG A 75 -2.52 7.36 -12.60
C ARG A 75 -3.05 8.78 -12.46
N ALA A 76 -4.02 9.14 -13.31
CA ALA A 76 -4.68 10.44 -13.30
C ALA A 76 -5.25 10.77 -11.90
N SER A 77 -4.69 11.78 -11.27
CA SER A 77 -5.15 12.36 -10.01
C SER A 77 -6.42 13.19 -10.26
N HIS A 78 -7.59 12.59 -10.02
CA HIS A 78 -8.82 13.36 -9.86
C HIS A 78 -8.95 13.76 -8.39
N SER A 79 -8.68 15.04 -8.12
CA SER A 79 -8.92 15.68 -6.84
C SER A 79 -10.41 15.92 -6.66
N SER A 80 -11.08 15.06 -5.88
CA SER A 80 -12.45 15.29 -5.45
C SER A 80 -12.45 15.75 -4.00
N SER A 81 -12.48 17.07 -3.81
CA SER A 81 -12.86 17.69 -2.55
C SER A 81 -14.33 17.36 -2.26
N VAL A 82 -14.61 16.49 -1.29
CA VAL A 82 -15.93 16.44 -0.65
C VAL A 82 -15.75 16.28 0.85
N GLY A 83 -15.94 17.40 1.57
CA GLY A 83 -16.20 17.36 2.99
C GLY A 83 -17.61 16.84 3.25
N SER A 84 -17.79 15.96 4.22
CA SER A 84 -18.90 16.05 5.17
C SER A 84 -18.76 15.05 6.30
N ARG A 85 -19.06 15.58 7.47
CA ARG A 85 -19.14 14.95 8.78
C ARG A 85 -20.22 13.87 8.74
N THR A 86 -19.97 12.72 9.35
CA THR A 86 -20.88 11.90 10.21
C THR A 86 -20.38 10.45 10.20
N GLY A 87 -20.37 9.85 11.39
CA GLY A 87 -19.67 8.61 11.76
C GLY A 87 -19.84 7.42 10.82
N SER A 88 -18.75 6.65 10.65
CA SER A 88 -18.25 5.68 11.65
C SER A 88 -18.87 4.33 11.38
N PHE A 89 -18.07 3.34 11.00
CA PHE A 89 -17.94 2.03 11.67
C PHE A 89 -17.17 1.00 10.83
N CYS A 90 -16.92 1.27 9.55
CA CYS A 90 -15.84 0.79 8.67
C CYS A 90 -16.08 1.31 7.22
N ILE A 91 -15.15 1.14 6.29
CA ILE A 91 -15.49 0.91 4.88
C ILE A 91 -16.20 -0.47 4.85
N ARG A 92 -17.44 -0.56 5.40
CA ARG A 92 -17.92 -1.59 6.37
C ARG A 92 -17.82 -3.10 6.06
N LEU A 93 -17.41 -3.48 4.85
CA LEU A 93 -17.10 -4.87 4.46
C LEU A 93 -16.36 -4.90 3.09
N ILE A 94 -15.66 -3.82 2.69
CA ILE A 94 -15.18 -3.46 1.32
C ILE A 94 -16.19 -2.61 0.48
N GLN A 95 -17.51 -2.75 0.68
CA GLN A 95 -18.71 -2.01 0.17
C GLN A 95 -19.96 -2.96 0.17
N ARG A 96 -19.81 -4.21 0.68
CA ARG A 96 -20.72 -5.38 0.85
C ARG A 96 -20.59 -6.54 -0.17
N ALA A 97 -20.10 -6.35 -1.40
CA ALA A 97 -19.79 -7.41 -2.38
C ALA A 97 -18.95 -6.85 -3.55
#